data_AF-X6LEN0-F1
#
_entry.id   AF-X6LEN0-F1
#
_cell.length_a   1.000
_cell.length_b   1.000
_cell.length_c   1.000
_cell.angle_alpha   90.00
_cell.angle_beta   90.00
_cell.angle_gamma   90.00
#
_symmetry.space_group_name_H-M   'P 1'
#
loop_
_entity.id
_entity.type
_entity.pdbx_description
1 polymer ?
#
loop_
_entity_poly.entity_id
_entity_poly.type
_entity_poly.pdbx_seq_one_letter_code
_entity_poly.pdbx_strand_id
1 'polypeptide(L)'
;ECLQSYLKQNNGKCPIQQHEKCEFSKSKITRQQVSDLLVICPRQYDLKKRESKEGTTLGEKEEDESQCDYKGKIKEMKDHLNKSCQLISTQQIIAL
;
A
#
# COMPACT_ATOMS: atom_id res chain seq x y z
N GLU A 1 -5.26 -2.33 -14.15
CA GLU A 1 -6.58 -2.75 -14.68
C GLU A 1 -7.67 -1.70 -14.42
N CYS A 2 -7.60 -0.89 -13.36
CA CYS A 2 -8.62 0.13 -13.04
C CYS A 2 -9.06 1.03 -14.20
N LEU A 3 -8.11 1.66 -14.92
CA LEU A 3 -8.45 2.52 -16.06
C LEU A 3 -9.14 1.76 -17.20
N GLN A 4 -8.66 0.55 -17.51
CA GLN A 4 -9.24 -0.28 -18.57
C GLN A 4 -10.67 -0.71 -18.22
N SER A 5 -10.90 -1.13 -16.98
CA SER A 5 -12.23 -1.47 -16.48
C SER A 5 -13.17 -0.28 -16.50
N TYR A 6 -12.69 0.91 -16.08
CA TYR A 6 -13.46 2.14 -16.12
C TYR A 6 -13.90 2.49 -17.55
N LEU A 7 -12.97 2.50 -18.51
CA LEU A 7 -13.28 2.85 -19.90
C LEU A 7 -14.32 1.90 -20.52
N LYS A 8 -14.25 0.59 -20.20
CA LYS A 8 -15.27 -0.39 -20.64
C LYS A 8 -16.66 -0.10 -20.09
N GLN A 9 -16.74 0.33 -18.83
CA GLN A 9 -18.02 0.60 -18.15
C GLN A 9 -18.60 1.99 -18.48
N ASN A 10 -17.77 2.93 -18.96
CA ASN A 10 -18.14 4.33 -19.15
C ASN A 10 -18.03 4.77 -20.61
N ASN A 11 -18.27 3.85 -21.55
CA ASN A 11 -18.31 4.11 -23.00
C ASN A 11 -17.05 4.82 -23.53
N GLY A 12 -15.89 4.48 -22.98
CA GLY A 12 -14.61 5.09 -23.37
C GLY A 12 -14.43 6.56 -22.97
N LYS A 13 -15.28 7.09 -22.07
CA LYS A 13 -15.12 8.44 -21.53
C LYS A 13 -14.01 8.50 -20.50
N CYS A 14 -13.25 9.60 -20.47
CA CYS A 14 -12.16 9.77 -19.51
C CYS A 14 -12.67 10.06 -18.08
N PRO A 15 -12.01 9.50 -17.04
CA PRO A 15 -12.46 9.62 -15.64
C PRO A 15 -12.29 11.02 -15.03
N ILE A 16 -11.39 11.84 -15.57
CA ILE A 16 -11.12 13.19 -15.03
C ILE A 16 -11.88 14.29 -15.79
N GLN A 17 -12.16 14.08 -17.07
CA GLN A 17 -12.84 15.01 -17.97
C GLN A 17 -13.61 14.22 -19.01
N GLN A 18 -14.76 14.70 -19.47
CA GLN A 18 -15.67 13.98 -20.38
C GLN A 18 -15.15 13.90 -21.84
N HIS A 19 -13.85 13.71 -22.03
CA HIS A 19 -13.27 13.43 -23.34
C HIS A 19 -13.83 12.11 -23.89
N GLU A 20 -14.14 12.11 -25.18
CA GLU A 20 -14.59 10.92 -25.89
C GLU A 20 -13.41 10.14 -26.48
N LYS A 21 -13.65 8.86 -26.84
CA LYS A 21 -12.70 7.97 -27.53
C LYS A 21 -11.32 7.92 -26.88
N CYS A 22 -11.26 7.85 -25.56
CA CYS A 22 -9.99 7.84 -24.87
C CYS A 22 -9.25 6.50 -25.03
N GLU A 23 -7.99 6.61 -25.44
CA GLU A 23 -7.06 5.49 -25.51
C GLU A 23 -6.17 5.45 -24.26
N PHE A 24 -5.66 4.27 -23.93
CA PHE A 24 -4.74 4.10 -22.83
C PHE A 24 -3.47 3.40 -23.30
N SER A 25 -2.34 3.78 -22.72
CA SER A 25 -1.05 3.14 -22.96
C SER A 25 -0.37 2.82 -21.63
N LYS A 26 0.46 1.76 -21.64
CA LYS A 26 1.27 1.40 -20.46
C LYS A 26 2.54 2.27 -20.46
N SER A 27 2.56 3.33 -19.65
CA SER A 27 3.79 4.11 -19.46
C SER A 27 4.84 3.31 -18.68
N LYS A 28 5.91 2.89 -19.37
CA LYS A 28 7.03 2.15 -18.76
C LYS A 28 7.85 3.04 -17.81
N ILE A 29 8.17 4.27 -18.24
CA ILE A 29 8.98 5.22 -17.48
C ILE A 29 8.30 5.60 -16.16
N THR A 30 7.02 5.97 -16.21
CA THR A 30 6.26 6.32 -15.00
C THR A 30 6.19 5.13 -14.04
N ARG A 31 5.98 3.90 -14.56
CA ARG A 31 5.98 2.69 -13.73
C ARG A 31 7.32 2.45 -13.06
N GLN A 32 8.43 2.66 -13.77
CA GLN A 32 9.77 2.50 -13.20
C GLN A 32 10.02 3.53 -12.10
N GLN A 33 9.70 4.81 -12.36
CA GLN A 33 9.83 5.88 -11.37
C GLN A 33 9.03 5.58 -10.10
N VAL A 34 7.75 5.17 -10.24
CA VAL A 34 6.94 4.75 -9.10
C VAL A 34 7.57 3.55 -8.40
N SER A 35 8.06 2.56 -9.16
CA SER A 35 8.68 1.32 -8.63
C SER A 35 9.95 1.56 -7.80
N ASP A 36 10.67 2.65 -8.07
CA ASP A 36 11.88 3.03 -7.35
C ASP A 36 11.63 4.03 -6.21
N LEU A 37 10.38 4.46 -5.96
CA LEU A 37 10.04 5.29 -4.81
C LEU A 37 10.40 4.57 -3.51
N LEU A 38 11.10 5.28 -2.62
CA LEU A 38 11.36 4.82 -1.26
C LEU A 38 10.11 5.01 -0.40
N VAL A 39 9.64 3.92 0.19
CA VAL A 39 8.42 3.87 0.99
C VAL A 39 8.69 3.16 2.31
N ILE A 40 7.86 3.44 3.32
CA ILE A 40 7.82 2.68 4.56
C ILE A 40 6.89 1.47 4.44
N CYS A 41 6.99 0.50 5.34
CA CYS A 41 6.08 -0.63 5.38
C CYS A 41 4.63 -0.17 5.63
N PRO A 42 3.64 -0.62 4.84
CA PRO A 42 2.23 -0.26 5.06
C PRO A 42 1.71 -0.77 6.41
N ARG A 43 2.16 -1.96 6.86
CA ARG A 43 1.77 -2.49 8.18
C ARG A 43 2.30 -1.61 9.33
N GLN A 44 3.51 -1.06 9.18
CA GLN A 44 4.09 -0.11 10.13
C GLN A 44 3.29 1.20 10.17
N TYR A 45 2.89 1.72 9.01
CA TYR A 45 2.08 2.93 8.93
C TYR A 45 0.70 2.76 9.59
N ASP A 46 0.05 1.63 9.35
CA ASP A 46 -1.28 1.35 9.91
C ASP A 46 -1.26 1.24 11.44
N LEU A 47 -0.22 0.62 12.02
CA LEU A 47 -0.06 0.54 13.48
C LEU A 47 0.11 1.92 14.11
N LYS A 48 1.06 2.72 13.61
CA LYS A 48 1.30 4.09 14.11
C LYS A 48 0.04 4.96 14.01
N LYS A 49 -0.75 4.78 12.95
CA LYS A 49 -2.02 5.49 12.78
C LYS A 49 -3.07 5.08 13.82
N ARG A 50 -3.11 3.83 14.26
CA ARG A 50 -4.02 3.36 15.33
C ARG A 50 -3.60 3.89 16.70
N GLU A 51 -2.31 3.78 17.02
CA GLU A 51 -1.71 4.34 18.25
C GLU A 51 -1.97 5.84 18.39
N SER A 52 -1.94 6.59 17.28
CA SER A 52 -2.24 8.03 17.31
C SER A 52 -3.72 8.38 17.55
N LYS A 53 -4.63 7.41 17.41
CA LYS A 53 -6.08 7.60 17.58
C LYS A 53 -6.61 7.11 18.93
N GLU A 54 -5.99 6.08 19.48
CA GLU A 54 -6.30 5.54 20.81
C GLU A 54 -5.31 6.15 21.80
N GLY A 55 -5.72 7.20 22.51
CA GLY A 55 -4.87 7.86 23.48
C GLY A 55 -4.27 6.86 24.47
N THR A 56 -2.93 6.83 24.52
CA THR A 56 -2.06 6.05 25.41
C THR A 56 -2.73 5.57 26.71
N THR A 57 -3.28 4.36 26.73
CA THR A 57 -3.64 3.65 27.97
C THR A 57 -3.37 2.15 27.85
N LEU A 58 -2.12 1.77 28.11
CA LEU A 58 -1.63 0.59 28.85
C LEU A 58 -0.11 0.61 28.59
N GLY A 59 0.75 0.91 29.57
CA GLY A 59 0.83 0.15 30.80
C GLY A 59 1.45 -1.20 30.45
N GLU A 60 2.77 -1.29 30.67
CA GLU A 60 3.63 -2.46 30.49
C GLU A 60 4.35 -2.56 29.14
N LYS A 61 5.61 -2.12 29.19
CA LYS A 61 6.66 -2.41 28.22
C LYS A 61 6.88 -3.91 28.18
N GLU A 62 6.27 -4.58 27.21
CA GLU A 62 6.89 -5.76 26.63
C GLU A 62 7.79 -5.29 25.50
N GLU A 63 9.02 -5.78 25.51
CA GLU A 63 10.14 -5.32 24.71
C GLU A 63 9.83 -5.42 23.21
N ASP A 64 9.64 -4.24 22.58
CA ASP A 64 10.14 -3.74 21.29
C ASP A 64 10.70 -4.74 20.23
N GLU A 65 10.08 -5.90 20.04
CA GLU A 65 10.50 -6.89 19.02
C GLU A 65 9.57 -6.95 17.79
N SER A 66 8.44 -6.25 17.82
CA SER A 66 7.48 -6.24 16.71
C SER A 66 7.53 -4.95 15.88
N GLN A 67 8.58 -4.13 15.99
CA GLN A 67 8.65 -2.91 15.19
C GLN A 67 9.27 -3.16 13.81
N CYS A 68 8.45 -3.18 12.76
CA CYS A 68 8.98 -3.10 11.40
C CYS A 68 9.57 -1.70 11.14
N ASP A 69 10.81 -1.65 10.68
CA ASP A 69 11.55 -0.43 10.33
C ASP A 69 11.84 -0.30 8.82
N TYR A 70 11.25 -1.20 8.02
CA TYR A 70 11.52 -1.28 6.59
C TYR A 70 11.30 0.06 5.89
N LYS A 71 12.36 0.50 5.20
CA LYS A 71 12.38 1.64 4.29
C LYS A 71 13.15 1.23 3.04
N GLY A 72 12.43 1.03 1.94
CA GLY A 72 13.00 0.49 0.70
C GLY A 72 12.16 0.82 -0.51
N LYS A 73 12.53 0.28 -1.68
CA LYS A 73 11.79 0.57 -2.92
C LYS A 73 10.44 -0.13 -2.90
N ILE A 74 9.41 0.50 -3.48
CA ILE A 74 8.07 -0.12 -3.53
C ILE A 74 8.06 -1.47 -4.26
N LYS A 75 8.93 -1.66 -5.25
CA LYS A 75 9.05 -2.94 -5.98
C LYS A 75 9.50 -4.11 -5.11
N GLU A 76 10.25 -3.85 -4.04
CA GLU A 76 10.74 -4.85 -3.08
C GLU A 76 9.69 -5.13 -1.96
N MET A 77 8.64 -4.31 -1.87
CA MET A 77 7.64 -4.38 -0.80
C MET A 77 6.94 -5.74 -0.71
N LYS A 78 6.64 -6.37 -1.84
CA LYS A 78 5.96 -7.67 -1.84
C LYS A 78 6.82 -8.76 -1.19
N ASP A 79 8.11 -8.77 -1.49
CA ASP A 79 9.03 -9.72 -0.87
C ASP A 79 9.16 -9.45 0.63
N HIS A 80 9.31 -8.19 1.02
CA HIS A 80 9.31 -7.80 2.43
C HIS A 80 8.05 -8.31 3.15
N LEU A 81 6.85 -8.01 2.64
CA LEU A 81 5.58 -8.39 3.27
C LEU A 81 5.36 -9.91 3.38
N ASN A 82 5.95 -10.68 2.48
CA ASN A 82 5.80 -12.14 2.43
C ASN A 82 6.86 -12.90 3.24
N LYS A 83 8.07 -12.35 3.38
CA LYS A 83 9.23 -13.11 3.88
C LYS A 83 9.89 -12.51 5.11
N SER A 84 9.77 -11.20 5.34
CA SER A 84 10.63 -10.48 6.29
C SER A 84 9.86 -9.57 7.24
N CYS A 85 8.63 -9.19 6.90
CA CYS A 85 7.83 -8.29 7.72
C CYS A 85 7.33 -9.03 8.97
N GLN A 86 7.86 -8.64 10.12
CA GLN A 86 7.50 -9.19 11.44
C GLN A 86 6.09 -8.77 11.88
N LEU A 87 5.52 -7.73 11.26
CA LEU A 87 4.15 -7.32 11.52
C LEU A 87 3.16 -8.25 10.82
N ILE A 88 2.34 -8.97 11.59
CA ILE A 88 1.27 -9.81 11.05
C ILE A 88 0.16 -8.90 10.49
N SER A 89 -0.39 -9.23 9.32
CA SER A 89 -1.58 -8.53 8.81
C SER A 89 -2.75 -8.78 9.76
N THR A 90 -3.51 -7.77 10.18
CA THR A 90 -4.72 -7.99 11.01
C THR A 90 -5.73 -8.96 10.36
N GLN A 91 -5.67 -9.17 9.04
CA GLN A 91 -6.47 -10.20 8.36
C GLN A 91 -6.06 -11.64 8.70
N GLN A 92 -4.80 -11.88 9.07
CA GLN A 92 -4.31 -13.20 9.48
C GLN A 92 -4.66 -13.53 10.94
N ILE A 93 -4.84 -12.51 11.79
CA ILE A 93 -5.23 -12.70 13.19
C ILE A 93 -6.72 -13.09 13.31
N ILE A 94 -7.57 -12.61 12.40
CA ILE A 94 -9.02 -12.91 12.39
C ILE A 94 -9.30 -14.30 11.76
N ALA A 95 -8.33 -14.89 11.06
CA ALA A 95 -8.45 -16.16 10.35
C ALA A 95 -7.83 -17.37 11.10
N LEU A 96 -7.36 -17.15 12.33
CA LEU A 96 -6.89 -18.17 13.28
C LEU A 96 -7.95 -18.41 14.36
#